data_AF-A0A1J3ET86-F1
#
_entry.id   AF-A0A1J3ET86-F1
#
_cell.length_a   1.000
_cell.length_b   1.000
_cell.length_c   1.000
_cell.angle_alpha   90.00
_cell.angle_beta   90.00
_cell.angle_gamma   90.00
#
_symmetry.space_group_name_H-M   'P 1'
#
loop_
_entity.id
_entity.type
_entity.pdbx_description
1 polymer ?
#
loop_
_entity_poly.entity_id
_entity_poly.type
_entity_poly.pdbx_seq_one_letter_code
_entity_poly.pdbx_strand_id
1 'polypeptide(L)'
;VVEMGFDPKTSKFVEALHAVNQVTDKTIQEKVDLYKRLGFDVWEMFKKWPSFMNYSEKKILNSIETFLGLGFTRDEFTMMVKSQPQ
;
A
#
# COMPACT_ATOMS: atom_id res chain seq x y z
N VAL A 1 -5.26 10.75 -10.98
CA VAL A 1 -3.89 10.19 -10.87
C VAL A 1 -2.83 10.89 -11.73
N VAL A 2 -3.17 11.65 -12.80
CA VAL A 2 -2.18 12.49 -13.52
C VAL A 2 -1.58 13.57 -12.62
N GLU A 3 -2.43 14.30 -11.90
CA GLU A 3 -2.04 15.31 -10.90
C GLU A 3 -1.21 14.72 -9.75
N MET A 4 -1.29 13.40 -9.56
CA MET A 4 -0.50 12.66 -8.58
C MET A 4 0.92 12.32 -9.07
N GLY A 5 1.26 12.69 -10.31
CA GLY A 5 2.58 12.50 -10.92
C GLY A 5 2.74 11.22 -11.72
N PHE A 6 1.66 10.49 -12.02
CA PHE A 6 1.73 9.30 -12.87
C PHE A 6 1.73 9.68 -14.36
N ASP A 7 2.69 9.15 -15.12
CA ASP A 7 2.76 9.30 -16.57
C ASP A 7 1.62 8.51 -17.25
N PRO A 8 0.69 9.18 -17.95
CA PRO A 8 -0.45 8.54 -18.65
C PRO A 8 -0.07 7.44 -19.64
N LYS A 9 1.18 7.40 -20.11
CA LYS A 9 1.67 6.44 -21.10
C LYS A 9 2.20 5.14 -20.48
N THR A 10 2.19 5.02 -19.16
CA THR A 10 2.78 3.87 -18.44
C THR A 10 1.72 2.93 -17.88
N SER A 11 2.06 1.65 -17.69
CA SER A 11 1.18 0.70 -16.99
C SER A 11 0.86 1.12 -15.56
N LYS A 12 1.82 1.77 -14.87
CA LYS A 12 1.62 2.32 -13.52
C LYS A 12 0.48 3.33 -13.43
N PHE A 13 0.23 4.09 -14.49
CA PHE A 13 -0.91 4.99 -14.54
C PHE A 13 -2.24 4.21 -14.53
N VAL A 14 -2.33 3.15 -15.31
CA VAL A 14 -3.52 2.29 -15.36
C VAL A 14 -3.73 1.61 -14.00
N GLU A 15 -2.66 1.09 -13.38
CA GLU A 15 -2.71 0.52 -12.03
C GLU A 15 -3.20 1.53 -11.00
N ALA A 16 -2.66 2.75 -11.00
CA ALA A 16 -3.06 3.80 -10.07
C ALA A 16 -4.51 4.23 -10.28
N LEU A 17 -4.94 4.40 -11.53
CA LEU A 17 -6.32 4.76 -11.86
C LEU A 17 -7.29 3.68 -11.40
N HIS A 18 -6.95 2.41 -11.64
CA HIS A 18 -7.76 1.28 -11.20
C HIS A 18 -7.83 1.20 -9.68
N ALA A 19 -6.69 1.38 -8.99
CA ALA A 19 -6.62 1.35 -7.54
C ALA A 19 -7.50 2.41 -6.88
N VAL A 20 -7.54 3.66 -7.39
CA VAL A 20 -8.40 4.73 -6.82
C VAL A 20 -9.86 4.59 -7.20
N ASN A 21 -10.18 4.00 -8.37
CA ASN A 21 -11.56 3.82 -8.81
C ASN A 21 -12.29 2.67 -8.11
N GLN A 22 -11.56 1.70 -7.56
CA GLN A 22 -12.15 0.54 -6.87
C GLN A 22 -12.51 0.78 -5.40
N VAL A 23 -12.03 1.87 -4.80
CA VAL A 23 -12.16 2.14 -3.36
C VAL A 23 -12.95 3.43 -3.14
N THR A 24 -13.81 3.43 -2.12
CA THR A 24 -14.52 4.66 -1.70
C THR A 24 -13.58 5.56 -0.88
N ASP A 25 -13.85 6.87 -0.84
CA ASP A 25 -13.07 7.82 -0.03
C ASP A 25 -12.96 7.41 1.45
N LYS A 26 -14.06 6.87 2.02
CA LYS A 26 -14.07 6.33 3.38
C LYS A 26 -13.06 5.18 3.53
N THR A 27 -13.07 4.25 2.57
CA THR A 27 -12.16 3.10 2.55
C THR A 27 -10.70 3.49 2.30
N ILE A 28 -10.45 4.57 1.53
CA ILE A 28 -9.11 5.13 1.34
C ILE A 28 -8.57 5.63 2.68
N GLN A 29 -9.36 6.41 3.42
CA GLN A 29 -8.91 7.01 4.69
C GLN A 29 -8.59 5.95 5.74
N GLU A 30 -9.45 4.94 5.89
CA GLU A 30 -9.23 3.81 6.81
C GLU A 30 -7.91 3.08 6.51
N LYS A 31 -7.63 2.81 5.23
CA LYS A 31 -6.36 2.20 4.78
C LYS A 31 -5.16 3.11 5.00
N VAL A 32 -5.28 4.40 4.68
CA VAL A 32 -4.22 5.38 4.91
C VAL A 32 -3.83 5.41 6.37
N ASP A 33 -4.81 5.42 7.28
CA ASP A 33 -4.57 5.44 8.72
C ASP A 33 -3.94 4.13 9.21
N LEU A 34 -4.37 2.98 8.69
CA LEU A 34 -3.76 1.69 8.97
C LEU A 34 -2.28 1.68 8.58
N TYR A 35 -1.94 2.05 7.34
CA TYR A 35 -0.55 2.04 6.88
C TYR A 35 0.33 3.03 7.64
N LYS A 36 -0.20 4.21 8.02
CA LYS A 36 0.50 5.16 8.90
C LYS A 36 0.80 4.56 10.28
N ARG A 37 -0.16 3.86 10.90
CA ARG A 37 0.04 3.17 12.19
C ARG A 37 1.10 2.07 12.12
N LEU A 38 1.33 1.54 10.93
CA LEU A 38 2.36 0.54 10.64
C LEU A 38 3.72 1.14 10.27
N GLY A 39 3.85 2.48 10.25
CA GLY A 39 5.13 3.17 9.98
C GLY A 39 5.43 3.40 8.51
N PHE A 40 4.42 3.29 7.63
CA PHE A 40 4.59 3.54 6.20
C PHE A 40 4.27 4.98 5.79
N ASP A 41 5.03 5.49 4.83
CA ASP A 41 4.62 6.64 4.03
C ASP A 41 3.72 6.14 2.90
N VAL A 42 2.42 6.37 3.05
CA VAL A 42 1.37 5.90 2.14
C VAL A 42 1.54 6.50 0.74
N TRP A 43 2.04 7.73 0.64
CA TRP A 43 2.24 8.40 -0.63
C TRP A 43 3.43 7.81 -1.39
N GLU A 44 4.54 7.57 -0.69
CA GLU A 44 5.70 6.88 -1.26
C GLU A 44 5.32 5.48 -1.74
N MET A 45 4.59 4.71 -0.93
CA MET A 45 4.07 3.40 -1.29
C MET A 45 3.16 3.46 -2.51
N PHE A 46 2.22 4.41 -2.57
CA PHE A 46 1.29 4.52 -3.69
C PHE A 46 1.99 4.83 -5.01
N LYS A 47 3.02 5.69 -5.02
CA LYS A 47 3.83 5.92 -6.22
C LYS A 47 4.60 4.67 -6.66
N LYS A 48 5.12 3.91 -5.70
CA LYS A 48 5.91 2.71 -5.99
C LYS A 48 5.03 1.57 -6.51
N TRP A 49 3.91 1.34 -5.84
CA TRP A 49 3.00 0.22 -6.09
C TRP A 49 1.54 0.58 -5.75
N PRO A 50 0.78 1.18 -6.68
CA PRO A 50 -0.57 1.66 -6.40
C PRO A 50 -1.56 0.56 -5.99
N SER A 51 -1.34 -0.66 -6.49
CA SER A 51 -2.21 -1.82 -6.27
C SER A 51 -2.31 -2.25 -4.81
N PHE A 52 -1.44 -1.77 -3.91
CA PHE A 52 -1.53 -2.05 -2.47
C PHE A 52 -2.85 -1.58 -1.83
N MET A 53 -3.51 -0.60 -2.45
CA MET A 53 -4.84 -0.15 -2.03
C MET A 53 -5.92 -1.21 -2.25
N ASN A 54 -5.67 -2.25 -3.06
CA ASN A 54 -6.64 -3.31 -3.32
C ASN A 54 -6.66 -4.39 -2.21
N TYR A 55 -5.68 -4.45 -1.31
CA TYR A 55 -5.68 -5.42 -0.22
C TYR A 55 -6.65 -5.04 0.89
N SER A 56 -7.47 -5.98 1.35
CA SER A 56 -8.29 -5.76 2.54
C SER A 56 -7.43 -5.56 3.78
N GLU A 57 -7.92 -4.79 4.74
CA GLU A 57 -7.25 -4.59 6.05
C GLU A 57 -6.91 -5.92 6.71
N LYS A 58 -7.84 -6.89 6.65
CA LYS A 58 -7.62 -8.25 7.13
C LYS A 58 -6.41 -8.91 6.48
N LYS A 59 -6.23 -8.80 5.16
CA LYS A 59 -5.07 -9.38 4.47
C LYS A 59 -3.76 -8.71 4.93
N ILE A 60 -3.78 -7.39 5.10
CA ILE A 60 -2.61 -6.63 5.56
C ILE A 60 -2.21 -7.06 6.97
N LEU A 61 -3.16 -7.10 7.89
CA LEU A 61 -2.94 -7.50 9.29
C LEU A 61 -2.45 -8.94 9.39
N ASN A 62 -3.10 -9.88 8.68
CA ASN A 62 -2.68 -11.28 8.65
C ASN A 62 -1.25 -11.43 8.10
N SER A 63 -0.86 -10.64 7.10
CA SER A 63 0.50 -10.63 6.58
C SER A 63 1.47 -10.24 7.69
N ILE A 64 1.22 -9.14 8.39
CA ILE A 64 2.07 -8.67 9.48
C ILE A 64 2.19 -9.72 10.59
N GLU A 65 1.07 -10.29 11.03
CA GLU A 65 1.07 -11.36 12.03
C GLU A 65 1.88 -12.58 11.59
N THR A 66 1.82 -12.93 10.31
CA THR A 66 2.63 -14.01 9.73
C THR A 66 4.12 -13.70 9.84
N PHE A 67 4.56 -12.49 9.45
CA PHE A 67 5.97 -12.11 9.55
C PHE A 67 6.44 -12.04 11.01
N LEU A 68 5.60 -11.51 11.92
CA LEU A 68 5.90 -11.52 13.35
C LEU A 68 6.05 -12.96 13.90
N GLY A 69 5.17 -13.89 13.48
CA GLY A 69 5.23 -15.30 13.85
C GLY A 69 6.47 -16.03 13.30
N LEU A 70 7.05 -15.55 12.20
CA LEU A 70 8.30 -16.03 11.65
C LEU A 70 9.55 -15.43 12.35
N GLY A 71 9.36 -14.57 13.34
CA GLY A 71 10.44 -13.97 14.13
C GLY A 71 10.93 -12.61 13.62
N PHE A 72 10.29 -12.04 12.60
CA PHE A 72 10.61 -10.68 12.15
C PHE A 72 10.03 -9.65 13.11
N THR A 73 10.73 -8.53 13.25
CA THR A 73 10.23 -7.32 13.90
C THR A 73 9.33 -6.52 12.95
N ARG A 74 8.56 -5.59 13.50
CA ARG A 74 7.77 -4.64 12.68
C ARG A 74 8.65 -3.79 11.77
N ASP A 75 9.82 -3.38 12.24
CA ASP A 75 10.75 -2.56 11.46
C ASP A 75 11.35 -3.32 10.29
N GLU A 76 11.72 -4.60 10.50
CA GLU A 76 12.17 -5.48 9.42
C GLU A 76 11.07 -5.70 8.39
N PHE A 77 9.84 -5.97 8.81
CA PHE A 77 8.70 -6.08 7.91
C PHE A 77 8.50 -4.80 7.08
N THR A 78 8.52 -3.64 7.73
CA THR A 78 8.39 -2.35 7.05
C THR A 78 9.52 -2.11 6.05
N MET A 79 10.75 -2.50 6.39
CA MET A 79 11.91 -2.42 5.48
C MET A 79 11.76 -3.36 4.28
N MET A 80 11.24 -4.57 4.47
CA MET A 80 10.97 -5.54 3.40
C MET A 80 9.93 -5.00 2.43
N VAL A 81 8.78 -4.54 2.93
CA VAL A 81 7.70 -3.98 2.11
C VAL A 81 8.15 -2.71 1.38
N LYS A 82 8.95 -1.84 2.02
CA LYS A 82 9.53 -0.67 1.35
C LYS A 82 10.48 -1.06 0.23
N SER A 83 11.25 -2.14 0.39
CA SER A 83 12.19 -2.61 -0.63
C SER A 83 11.45 -3.28 -1.80
N GLN A 84 10.52 -4.17 -1.48
CA GLN A 84 9.76 -5.02 -2.39
C GLN A 84 8.29 -5.03 -1.92
N PRO A 85 7.44 -4.14 -2.45
CA PRO A 85 6.05 -4.07 -2.00
C PRO A 85 5.22 -5.32 -2.37
N GLN A 86 5.65 -6.08 -3.38
CA GLN A 86 4.89 -7.15 -4.04
C GLN A 86 4.80 -8.46 -3.26
#